data_AF-A0A543DSH6-F1
#
_entry.id   AF-A0A543DSH6-F1
#
_cell.length_a   1.000
_cell.length_b   1.000
_cell.length_c   1.000
_cell.angle_alpha   90.00
_cell.angle_beta   90.00
_cell.angle_gamma   90.00
#
_symmetry.space_group_name_H-M   'P 1'
#
loop_
_entity.id
_entity.type
_entity.pdbx_description
1 polymer ?
#
loop_
_entity_poly.entity_id
_entity_poly.type
_entity_poly.pdbx_seq_one_letter_code
_entity_poly.pdbx_strand_id
1 'polypeptide(L)'
;MAENEIIDMGHASRWVRTRKAMRDPNCSVEDIAAAMGADMEGMCAALNGALRNGPPLSQLLRLSLGSPLQVQAVIAQFTEKGLASLVNTARNLCRSSDPAEVARVAARLLTQRLVDQAECRAGREERFRDPESRDELCLQAAKTFGAYEADLRVILEAALRDGAPVPFKRRLTAKRRMSSKQLVGMSLTAPPQHPKESNRAR
;
A
#
# COMPACT_ATOMS: atom_id res chain seq x y z
N MET A 1 -3.31 17.83 -7.15
CA MET A 1 -3.13 17.82 -5.68
C MET A 1 -2.24 16.65 -5.34
N ALA A 2 -1.11 16.87 -4.65
CA ALA A 2 -0.28 15.77 -4.16
C ALA A 2 -1.13 14.94 -3.19
N GLU A 3 -1.26 13.63 -3.43
CA GLU A 3 -1.81 12.73 -2.43
C GLU A 3 -0.78 12.71 -1.29
N ASN A 4 -1.16 13.11 -0.07
CA ASN A 4 -0.28 13.00 1.09
C ASN A 4 -0.11 11.50 1.41
N GLU A 5 0.76 10.83 0.66
CA GLU A 5 1.06 9.42 0.86
C GLU A 5 1.77 9.23 2.20
N ILE A 6 1.28 8.30 3.01
CA ILE A 6 1.78 8.05 4.37
C ILE A 6 3.20 7.47 4.35
N ILE A 7 3.56 6.84 3.24
CA ILE A 7 4.92 6.39 2.93
C ILE A 7 5.21 6.76 1.48
N ASP A 8 6.22 7.61 1.27
CA ASP A 8 6.61 8.14 -0.04
C ASP A 8 7.90 7.47 -0.53
N MET A 9 7.93 6.13 -0.58
CA MET A 9 9.09 5.43 -1.17
C MET A 9 9.00 5.39 -2.71
N GLY A 10 8.72 6.52 -3.35
CA GLY A 10 8.61 6.65 -4.81
C GLY A 10 7.16 6.78 -5.29
N HIS A 11 6.58 7.95 -5.02
CA HIS A 11 5.26 8.51 -5.33
C HIS A 11 4.52 8.07 -6.63
N ALA A 12 5.22 7.75 -7.73
CA ALA A 12 4.55 7.65 -9.03
C ALA A 12 3.94 6.27 -9.32
N SER A 13 4.58 5.18 -8.87
CA SER A 13 4.22 3.80 -9.26
C SER A 13 3.52 3.01 -8.16
N ARG A 14 3.42 3.55 -6.94
CA ARG A 14 2.75 2.91 -5.81
C ARG A 14 1.24 2.97 -5.95
N TRP A 15 0.57 1.94 -5.46
CA TRP A 15 -0.90 1.82 -5.52
C TRP A 15 -1.49 1.89 -6.94
N VAL A 16 -0.69 1.71 -7.99
CA VAL A 16 -1.17 1.85 -9.38
C VAL A 16 -2.22 0.80 -9.70
N ARG A 17 -2.05 -0.44 -9.21
CA ARG A 17 -3.03 -1.50 -9.44
C ARG A 17 -4.33 -1.20 -8.72
N THR A 18 -4.22 -0.80 -7.45
CA THR A 18 -5.36 -0.41 -6.61
C THR A 18 -6.12 0.75 -7.22
N ARG A 19 -5.42 1.83 -7.62
CA ARG A 19 -6.04 3.01 -8.25
C ARG A 19 -6.71 2.66 -9.58
N LYS A 20 -6.09 1.81 -10.39
CA LYS A 20 -6.69 1.34 -11.65
C LYS A 20 -7.95 0.52 -11.39
N ALA A 21 -7.93 -0.38 -10.41
CA ALA A 21 -9.07 -1.23 -10.05
C ALA A 21 -10.24 -0.41 -9.47
N MET A 22 -9.96 0.58 -8.61
CA MET A 22 -10.99 1.47 -8.05
C MET A 22 -11.73 2.30 -9.09
N ARG A 23 -11.04 2.70 -10.17
CA ARG A 23 -11.62 3.50 -11.26
C ARG A 23 -12.39 2.68 -12.29
N ASP A 24 -12.16 1.37 -12.34
CA ASP A 24 -12.85 0.48 -13.28
C ASP A 24 -14.23 0.13 -12.71
N PRO A 25 -15.34 0.56 -13.34
CA PRO A 25 -16.69 0.31 -12.83
C PRO A 25 -17.07 -1.18 -12.86
N ASN A 26 -16.40 -1.99 -13.69
CA ASN A 26 -16.68 -3.41 -13.81
C ASN A 26 -15.84 -4.27 -12.85
N CYS A 27 -14.91 -3.65 -12.13
CA CYS A 27 -14.01 -4.36 -11.23
C CYS A 27 -14.74 -4.68 -9.91
N SER A 28 -14.75 -5.95 -9.50
CA SER A 28 -15.37 -6.36 -8.24
C SER A 28 -14.57 -5.86 -7.02
N VAL A 29 -15.21 -5.79 -5.84
CA VAL A 29 -14.50 -5.45 -4.59
C VAL A 29 -13.39 -6.46 -4.30
N GLU A 30 -13.59 -7.74 -4.65
CA GLU A 30 -12.59 -8.79 -4.51
C GLU A 30 -11.36 -8.54 -5.38
N ASP A 31 -11.55 -8.10 -6.62
CA ASP A 31 -10.45 -7.76 -7.53
C ASP A 31 -9.68 -6.52 -7.06
N ILE A 32 -10.38 -5.55 -6.47
CA ILE A 32 -9.75 -4.38 -5.82
C ILE A 32 -8.91 -4.83 -4.62
N ALA A 33 -9.44 -5.72 -3.78
CA ALA A 33 -8.71 -6.29 -2.63
C ALA A 33 -7.47 -7.08 -3.10
N ALA A 34 -7.57 -7.84 -4.18
CA ALA A 34 -6.42 -8.51 -4.78
C ALA A 34 -5.36 -7.52 -5.29
N ALA A 35 -5.78 -6.41 -5.90
CA ALA A 35 -4.89 -5.34 -6.33
C ALA A 35 -4.20 -4.65 -5.13
N MET A 36 -4.94 -4.39 -4.05
CA MET A 36 -4.42 -3.87 -2.79
C MET A 36 -3.36 -4.79 -2.19
N GLY A 37 -3.61 -6.10 -2.17
CA GLY A 37 -2.66 -7.09 -1.69
C GLY A 37 -1.36 -7.09 -2.52
N ALA A 38 -1.47 -7.05 -3.85
CA ALA A 38 -0.31 -7.00 -4.73
C ALA A 38 0.52 -5.71 -4.56
N ASP A 39 -0.14 -4.57 -4.33
CA ASP A 39 0.54 -3.30 -4.06
C ASP A 39 1.17 -3.30 -2.65
N MET A 40 0.49 -3.89 -1.66
CA MET A 40 1.01 -4.08 -0.30
C MET A 40 2.27 -4.94 -0.27
N GLU A 41 2.33 -6.02 -1.06
CA GLU A 41 3.55 -6.82 -1.19
C GLU A 41 4.72 -6.05 -1.81
N GLY A 42 4.41 -5.21 -2.81
CA GLY A 42 5.38 -4.29 -3.38
C GLY A 42 5.93 -3.34 -2.32
N MET A 43 5.05 -2.81 -1.46
CA MET A 43 5.42 -1.94 -0.35
C MET A 43 6.30 -2.67 0.67
N CYS A 44 5.90 -3.85 1.16
CA CYS A 44 6.68 -4.63 2.12
C CYS A 44 8.07 -5.01 1.58
N ALA A 45 8.16 -5.35 0.29
CA ALA A 45 9.45 -5.63 -0.35
C ALA A 45 10.34 -4.39 -0.45
N ALA A 46 9.76 -3.22 -0.78
CA ALA A 46 10.50 -1.97 -0.88
C ALA A 46 10.88 -1.36 0.47
N LEU A 47 10.09 -1.63 1.52
CA LEU A 47 10.27 -1.07 2.86
C LEU A 47 11.66 -1.37 3.43
N ASN A 48 12.15 -2.60 3.25
CA ASN A 48 13.51 -2.97 3.66
C ASN A 48 14.59 -2.13 2.97
N GLY A 49 14.42 -1.84 1.67
CA GLY A 49 15.35 -1.01 0.90
C GLY A 49 15.34 0.43 1.40
N ALA A 50 14.15 0.99 1.65
CA ALA A 50 13.99 2.34 2.18
C ALA A 50 14.62 2.49 3.57
N LEU A 51 14.42 1.50 4.45
CA LEU A 51 14.98 1.47 5.80
C LEU A 51 16.51 1.30 5.82
N ARG A 52 17.09 0.69 4.79
CA ARG A 52 18.55 0.52 4.66
C ARG A 52 19.27 1.80 4.22
N ASN A 53 18.64 2.56 3.33
CA ASN A 53 19.29 3.70 2.67
C ASN A 53 19.06 5.03 3.38
N GLY A 54 18.17 5.05 4.38
CA GLY A 54 17.91 6.23 5.23
C GLY A 54 18.67 6.19 6.56
N PRO A 55 18.53 7.25 7.39
CA PRO A 55 18.97 7.20 8.78
C PRO A 55 18.33 6.01 9.52
N PRO A 56 19.02 5.39 10.48
CA PRO A 56 18.50 4.23 11.18
C PRO A 56 17.35 4.62 12.11
N LEU A 57 16.22 3.88 12.04
CA LEU A 57 15.05 4.11 12.90
C LEU A 57 15.39 4.00 14.40
N SER A 58 16.43 3.24 14.77
CA SER A 58 16.92 3.17 16.15
C SER A 58 17.33 4.53 16.73
N GLN A 59 17.73 5.51 15.89
CA GLN A 59 18.02 6.87 16.35
C GLN A 59 16.77 7.54 16.93
N LEU A 60 15.58 7.26 16.37
CA LEU A 60 14.32 7.76 16.92
C LEU A 60 13.98 7.17 18.28
N LEU A 61 14.48 5.97 18.62
CA LEU A 61 14.32 5.39 19.96
C LEU A 61 15.33 5.96 20.95
N ARG A 62 16.56 6.24 20.49
CA ARG A 62 17.65 6.78 21.33
C ARG A 62 17.50 8.26 21.68
N LEU A 63 17.13 9.09 20.69
CA LEU A 63 17.02 10.56 20.83
C LEU A 63 15.67 11.01 21.43
N SER A 64 14.88 10.03 21.81
CA SER A 64 13.48 10.11 22.18
C SER A 64 13.25 10.61 23.62
N LEU A 65 14.33 10.71 24.39
CA LEU A 65 14.44 11.41 25.68
C LEU A 65 14.73 12.91 25.52
N GLY A 66 14.98 13.37 24.28
CA GLY A 66 15.27 14.76 23.94
C GLY A 66 14.04 15.64 23.83
N SER A 67 14.25 16.95 23.65
CA SER A 67 13.15 17.90 23.47
C SER A 67 12.35 17.63 22.18
N PRO A 68 11.06 18.01 22.10
CA PRO A 68 10.24 17.81 20.90
C PRO A 68 10.89 18.36 19.61
N LEU A 69 11.68 19.43 19.72
CA LEU A 69 12.42 20.03 18.61
C LEU A 69 13.52 19.11 18.07
N GLN A 70 14.22 18.38 18.94
CA GLN A 70 15.25 17.42 18.53
C GLN A 70 14.63 16.24 17.77
N VAL A 71 13.48 15.74 18.24
CA VAL A 71 12.77 14.65 17.56
C VAL A 71 12.32 15.07 16.15
N GLN A 72 11.81 16.30 16.00
CA GLN A 72 11.44 16.82 14.67
C GLN A 72 12.65 17.02 13.75
N ALA A 73 13.78 17.49 14.29
CA ALA A 73 15.02 17.62 13.52
C ALA A 73 15.52 16.26 13.01
N VAL A 74 15.38 15.20 13.82
CA VAL A 74 15.73 13.83 13.42
C VAL A 74 14.76 13.32 12.36
N ILE A 75 13.44 13.45 12.56
CA ILE A 75 12.42 13.05 11.56
C ILE A 75 12.69 13.74 10.21
N ALA A 76 13.11 15.01 10.21
CA ALA A 76 13.40 15.76 8.99
C ALA A 76 14.57 15.18 8.16
N GLN A 77 15.47 14.42 8.78
CA GLN A 77 16.61 13.77 8.11
C GLN A 77 16.21 12.47 7.41
N PHE A 78 15.06 11.89 7.72
CA PHE A 78 14.59 10.66 7.08
C PHE A 78 14.07 10.96 5.67
N THR A 79 14.46 10.10 4.73
CA THR A 79 13.84 10.06 3.39
C THR A 79 12.33 9.81 3.52
N GLU A 80 11.94 8.85 4.37
CA GLU A 80 10.55 8.52 4.68
C GLU A 80 10.05 9.22 5.95
N LYS A 81 9.80 10.53 5.87
CA LYS A 81 9.32 11.33 7.02
C LYS A 81 8.01 10.80 7.60
N GLY A 82 7.11 10.32 6.74
CA GLY A 82 5.82 9.74 7.15
C GLY A 82 6.00 8.49 8.01
N LEU A 83 6.95 7.61 7.64
CA LEU A 83 7.29 6.42 8.41
C LEU A 83 7.95 6.78 9.75
N ALA A 84 8.92 7.71 9.75
CA ALA A 84 9.57 8.18 10.97
C ALA A 84 8.58 8.81 11.96
N SER A 85 7.66 9.64 11.46
CA SER A 85 6.57 10.23 12.26
C SER A 85 5.62 9.18 12.83
N LEU A 86 5.30 8.15 12.03
CA LEU A 86 4.45 7.05 12.45
C LEU A 86 5.09 6.22 13.58
N VAL A 87 6.38 5.90 13.46
CA VAL A 87 7.15 5.19 14.49
C VAL A 87 7.21 6.01 15.79
N ASN A 88 7.43 7.33 15.69
CA ASN A 88 7.40 8.20 16.87
C ASN A 88 6.01 8.25 17.52
N THR A 89 4.94 8.27 16.70
CA THR A 89 3.56 8.19 17.20
C THR A 89 3.31 6.87 17.93
N ALA A 90 3.75 5.75 17.35
CA ALA A 90 3.62 4.42 17.95
C ALA A 90 4.30 4.34 19.32
N ARG A 91 5.53 4.88 19.41
CA ARG A 91 6.27 4.99 20.67
C ARG A 91 5.50 5.79 21.72
N ASN A 92 4.98 6.96 21.36
CA ASN A 92 4.23 7.82 22.29
C ASN A 92 2.96 7.13 22.81
N LEU A 93 2.31 6.32 21.97
CA LEU A 93 1.12 5.56 22.34
C LEU A 93 1.45 4.37 23.25
N CYS A 94 2.52 3.61 22.98
CA CYS A 94 2.89 2.46 23.81
C CYS A 94 3.67 2.86 25.07
N ARG A 95 4.16 4.10 25.16
CA ARG A 95 5.00 4.60 26.27
C ARG A 95 6.20 3.69 26.58
N SER A 96 6.71 3.00 25.56
CA SER A 96 7.81 2.05 25.66
C SER A 96 8.90 2.42 24.65
N SER A 97 10.14 2.15 25.02
CA SER A 97 11.29 2.21 24.12
C SER A 97 11.72 0.83 23.63
N ASP A 98 10.99 -0.23 24.00
CA ASP A 98 11.23 -1.58 23.50
C ASP A 98 10.93 -1.65 21.98
N PRO A 99 11.93 -2.00 21.14
CA PRO A 99 11.74 -2.12 19.70
C PRO A 99 10.58 -3.04 19.30
N ALA A 100 10.33 -4.13 20.04
CA ALA A 100 9.27 -5.08 19.71
C ALA A 100 7.87 -4.46 19.91
N GLU A 101 7.65 -3.80 21.05
CA GLU A 101 6.40 -3.10 21.32
C GLU A 101 6.15 -1.92 20.38
N VAL A 102 7.18 -1.11 20.11
CA VAL A 102 7.07 0.01 19.15
C VAL A 102 6.76 -0.51 17.75
N ALA A 103 7.44 -1.57 17.29
CA ALA A 103 7.19 -2.16 15.98
C ALA A 103 5.77 -2.72 15.85
N ARG A 104 5.25 -3.36 16.90
CA ARG A 104 3.88 -3.89 16.93
C ARG A 104 2.86 -2.77 16.76
N VAL A 105 2.97 -1.68 17.53
CA VAL A 105 2.05 -0.55 17.43
C VAL A 105 2.23 0.19 16.11
N ALA A 106 3.46 0.36 15.63
CA ALA A 106 3.73 0.99 14.34
C ALA A 106 3.13 0.19 13.18
N ALA A 107 3.27 -1.13 13.16
CA ALA A 107 2.68 -1.98 12.13
C ALA A 107 1.15 -1.80 12.06
N ARG A 108 0.48 -1.80 13.22
CA ARG A 108 -0.97 -1.57 13.32
C ARG A 108 -1.39 -0.16 12.87
N LEU A 109 -0.66 0.88 13.29
CA LEU A 109 -0.96 2.24 12.85
C LEU A 109 -0.78 2.40 11.34
N LEU A 110 0.22 1.73 10.77
CA LEU A 110 0.46 1.75 9.34
C LEU A 110 -0.67 1.06 8.58
N THR A 111 -1.11 -0.12 9.01
CA THR A 111 -2.23 -0.81 8.36
C THR A 111 -3.53 0.00 8.45
N GLN A 112 -3.84 0.59 9.62
CA GLN A 112 -5.00 1.47 9.80
C GLN A 112 -4.95 2.67 8.86
N ARG A 113 -3.82 3.36 8.81
CA ARG A 113 -3.61 4.50 7.92
C ARG A 113 -3.79 4.15 6.44
N LEU A 114 -3.40 2.95 6.02
CA LEU A 114 -3.61 2.48 4.66
C LEU A 114 -5.09 2.20 4.36
N VAL A 115 -5.85 1.73 5.35
CA VAL A 115 -7.32 1.61 5.25
C VAL A 115 -7.96 2.98 5.10
N ASP A 116 -7.59 3.95 5.95
CA ASP A 116 -8.12 5.32 5.87
C ASP A 116 -7.83 5.95 4.50
N GLN A 117 -6.64 5.69 3.94
CA GLN A 117 -6.32 6.13 2.58
C GLN A 117 -7.16 5.44 1.50
N ALA A 118 -7.44 4.15 1.65
CA ALA A 118 -8.30 3.42 0.73
C ALA A 118 -9.72 4.00 0.77
N GLU A 119 -10.25 4.29 1.96
CA GLU A 119 -11.55 4.95 2.16
C GLU A 119 -11.57 6.35 1.52
N CYS A 120 -10.56 7.17 1.79
CA CYS A 120 -10.45 8.52 1.23
C CYS A 120 -10.36 8.51 -0.30
N ARG A 121 -9.73 7.49 -0.89
CA ARG A 121 -9.67 7.30 -2.35
C ARG A 121 -11.00 6.83 -2.89
N ALA A 122 -11.64 5.87 -2.23
CA ALA A 122 -12.96 5.38 -2.60
C ALA A 122 -13.99 6.52 -2.63
N GLY A 123 -13.97 7.41 -1.63
CA GLY A 123 -14.86 8.56 -1.56
C GLY A 123 -14.72 9.59 -2.70
N ARG A 124 -13.71 9.45 -3.57
CA ARG A 124 -13.54 10.27 -4.78
C ARG A 124 -14.12 9.62 -6.05
N GLU A 125 -14.47 8.35 -5.99
CA GLU A 125 -14.98 7.59 -7.13
C GLU A 125 -16.51 7.45 -7.00
N GLU A 126 -17.27 7.82 -8.04
CA GLU A 126 -18.75 7.83 -7.99
C GLU A 126 -19.35 6.47 -7.60
N ARG A 127 -18.68 5.36 -7.93
CA ARG A 127 -19.15 4.00 -7.60
C ARG A 127 -19.14 3.66 -6.11
N PHE A 128 -18.40 4.42 -5.28
CA PHE A 128 -18.36 4.25 -3.82
C PHE A 128 -19.06 5.41 -3.10
N ARG A 129 -19.95 6.11 -3.80
CA ARG A 129 -20.83 7.12 -3.19
C ARG A 129 -21.85 6.48 -2.25
N ASP A 130 -22.24 5.25 -2.54
CA ASP A 130 -23.04 4.42 -1.67
C ASP A 130 -22.24 4.01 -0.41
N PRO A 131 -22.74 4.29 0.81
CA PRO A 131 -22.04 3.95 2.04
C PRO A 131 -21.79 2.46 2.22
N GLU A 132 -22.74 1.59 1.84
CA GLU A 132 -22.60 0.14 2.02
C GLU A 132 -21.45 -0.40 1.17
N SER A 133 -21.39 0.00 -0.11
CA SER A 133 -20.31 -0.34 -1.03
C SER A 133 -18.94 0.15 -0.55
N ARG A 134 -18.90 1.32 0.09
CA ARG A 134 -17.67 1.88 0.66
C ARG A 134 -17.25 1.13 1.93
N ASP A 135 -18.19 0.78 2.79
CA ASP A 135 -17.93 0.03 4.02
C ASP A 135 -17.43 -1.40 3.69
N GLU A 136 -18.01 -2.04 2.67
CA GLU A 136 -17.54 -3.34 2.17
C GLU A 136 -16.07 -3.26 1.71
N LEU A 137 -15.73 -2.23 0.93
CA LEU A 137 -14.37 -1.99 0.48
C LEU A 137 -13.41 -1.74 1.65
N CYS A 138 -13.83 -0.96 2.65
CA CYS A 138 -13.01 -0.69 3.84
C CYS A 138 -12.77 -1.96 4.65
N LEU A 139 -13.78 -2.82 4.79
CA LEU A 139 -13.65 -4.10 5.46
C LEU A 139 -12.68 -5.04 4.72
N GLN A 140 -12.76 -5.07 3.38
CA GLN A 140 -11.82 -5.85 2.57
C GLN A 140 -10.41 -5.28 2.58
N ALA A 141 -10.25 -3.95 2.60
CA ALA A 141 -8.96 -3.29 2.76
C ALA A 141 -8.33 -3.64 4.11
N ALA A 142 -9.11 -3.55 5.20
CA ALA A 142 -8.66 -3.90 6.54
C ALA A 142 -8.23 -5.36 6.65
N LYS A 143 -9.01 -6.28 6.08
CA LYS A 143 -8.67 -7.70 6.01
C LYS A 143 -7.38 -7.93 5.21
N THR A 144 -7.27 -7.29 4.05
CA THR A 144 -6.13 -7.42 3.15
C THR A 144 -4.85 -6.89 3.78
N PHE A 145 -4.86 -5.65 4.28
CA PHE A 145 -3.68 -5.04 4.89
C PHE A 145 -3.33 -5.67 6.23
N GLY A 146 -4.32 -6.03 7.05
CA GLY A 146 -4.11 -6.73 8.32
C GLY A 146 -3.40 -8.07 8.15
N ALA A 147 -3.59 -8.74 7.01
CA ALA A 147 -2.86 -9.97 6.72
C ALA A 147 -1.33 -9.78 6.68
N TYR A 148 -0.82 -8.57 6.42
CA TYR A 148 0.60 -8.23 6.35
C TYR A 148 1.15 -7.60 7.65
N GLU A 149 0.33 -7.40 8.68
CA GLU A 149 0.75 -6.72 9.91
C GLU A 149 1.92 -7.43 10.60
N ALA A 150 1.89 -8.77 10.65
CA ALA A 150 2.97 -9.56 11.24
C ALA A 150 4.30 -9.38 10.49
N ASP A 151 4.27 -9.34 9.16
CA ASP A 151 5.46 -9.14 8.33
C ASP A 151 6.03 -7.73 8.53
N LEU A 152 5.15 -6.72 8.54
CA LEU A 152 5.53 -5.34 8.83
C LEU A 152 6.17 -5.20 10.21
N ARG A 153 5.59 -5.84 11.23
CA ARG A 153 6.14 -5.84 12.59
C ARG A 153 7.58 -6.35 12.58
N VAL A 154 7.84 -7.49 11.94
CA VAL A 154 9.18 -8.09 11.90
C VAL A 154 10.17 -7.17 11.18
N ILE A 155 9.77 -6.58 10.05
CA ILE A 155 10.64 -5.65 9.29
C ILE A 155 10.97 -4.40 10.14
N LEU A 156 9.95 -3.80 10.77
CA LEU A 156 10.13 -2.59 11.58
C LEU A 156 10.95 -2.88 12.84
N GLU A 157 10.72 -4.02 13.51
CA GLU A 157 11.48 -4.43 14.68
C GLU A 157 12.97 -4.61 14.35
N ALA A 158 13.28 -5.28 13.24
CA ALA A 158 14.66 -5.43 12.78
C ALA A 158 15.33 -4.07 12.55
N ALA A 159 14.64 -3.14 11.89
CA ALA A 159 15.17 -1.79 11.66
C ALA A 159 15.33 -0.95 12.94
N LEU A 160 14.44 -1.13 13.92
CA LEU A 160 14.54 -0.45 15.22
C LEU A 160 15.69 -0.99 16.10
N ARG A 161 16.11 -2.24 15.87
CA ARG A 161 17.23 -2.88 16.57
C ARG A 161 18.58 -2.69 15.87
N ASP A 162 18.65 -1.92 14.79
CA ASP A 162 19.82 -1.88 13.89
C ASP A 162 20.22 -3.28 13.36
N GLY A 163 19.24 -4.18 13.23
CA GLY A 163 19.42 -5.55 12.78
C GLY A 163 19.55 -5.67 11.26
N ALA A 164 19.97 -6.86 10.80
CA ALA A 164 20.01 -7.17 9.37
C ALA A 164 18.62 -7.09 8.74
N PRO A 165 18.50 -6.63 7.46
CA PRO A 165 17.23 -6.57 6.77
C PRO A 165 16.54 -7.93 6.72
N VAL A 166 15.26 -7.98 7.06
CA VAL A 166 14.49 -9.23 7.00
C VAL A 166 13.85 -9.34 5.61
N PRO A 167 14.27 -10.30 4.76
CA PRO A 167 13.72 -10.41 3.42
C PRO A 167 12.22 -10.71 3.48
N PHE A 168 11.43 -9.86 2.82
CA PHE A 168 9.99 -10.09 2.69
C PHE A 168 9.73 -11.23 1.70
N LYS A 169 9.12 -12.31 2.18
CA LYS A 169 8.67 -13.42 1.33
C LYS A 169 7.31 -13.05 0.73
N ARG A 170 7.32 -12.70 -0.57
CA ARG A 170 6.08 -12.44 -1.31
C ARG A 170 5.16 -13.65 -1.21
N ARG A 171 3.89 -13.41 -0.87
CA ARG A 171 2.91 -14.49 -0.91
C ARG A 171 2.62 -14.62 -2.39
N LEU A 172 3.03 -15.74 -2.97
CA LEU A 172 2.70 -16.02 -4.36
C LEU A 172 1.16 -16.16 -4.40
N THR A 173 0.44 -15.06 -4.54
CA THR A 173 -0.96 -15.09 -4.97
C THR A 173 -0.88 -15.75 -6.33
N ALA A 174 -1.26 -17.03 -6.39
CA ALA A 174 -1.29 -17.78 -7.62
C ALA A 174 -2.04 -16.89 -8.61
N LYS A 175 -1.33 -16.36 -9.62
CA LYS A 175 -2.00 -15.69 -10.73
C LYS A 175 -3.09 -16.66 -11.13
N ARG A 176 -4.36 -16.24 -11.07
CA ARG A 176 -5.46 -16.99 -11.65
C ARG A 176 -5.04 -17.21 -13.10
N ARG A 177 -4.47 -18.39 -13.39
CA ARG A 177 -4.03 -18.74 -14.74
C ARG A 177 -5.34 -18.71 -15.51
N MET A 178 -5.53 -17.68 -16.34
CA MET A 178 -6.67 -17.64 -17.22
C MET A 178 -6.64 -18.95 -18.00
N SER A 179 -7.73 -19.71 -17.89
CA SER A 179 -7.89 -20.93 -18.66
C SER A 179 -7.81 -20.57 -20.14
N SER A 180 -7.24 -21.44 -20.96
CA SER A 180 -7.16 -21.27 -22.42
C SER A 180 -8.52 -20.92 -23.03
N LYS A 181 -9.63 -21.39 -22.43
CA LYS A 181 -11.00 -21.05 -22.84
C LYS A 181 -11.37 -19.57 -22.61
N GLN A 182 -10.86 -18.95 -21.55
CA GLN A 182 -11.13 -17.53 -21.23
C GLN A 182 -10.37 -16.59 -22.16
N LEU A 183 -9.17 -16.98 -22.60
CA LEU A 183 -8.39 -16.24 -23.59
C LEU A 183 -9.06 -16.23 -24.98
N VAL A 184 -9.68 -17.34 -25.39
CA VAL A 184 -10.35 -17.43 -26.70
C VAL A 184 -11.65 -16.60 -26.74
N GLY A 185 -12.39 -16.51 -25.63
CA GLY A 185 -13.62 -15.72 -25.56
C GLY A 185 -13.40 -14.21 -25.73
N MET A 186 -12.23 -13.68 -25.36
CA MET A 186 -11.91 -12.25 -25.49
C MET A 186 -11.38 -11.85 -26.87
N SER A 187 -10.87 -12.81 -27.67
CA SER A 187 -10.32 -12.54 -29.01
C SER A 187 -11.35 -12.58 -30.14
N LEU A 188 -12.62 -12.90 -29.87
CA LEU A 188 -13.63 -13.12 -30.92
C LEU A 188 -14.68 -12.02 -31.08
N THR A 189 -14.65 -10.94 -30.29
CA THR A 189 -15.43 -9.73 -30.62
C THR A 189 -14.68 -8.91 -31.66
N ALA A 190 -14.77 -9.33 -32.93
CA ALA A 190 -14.38 -8.52 -34.07
C ALA A 190 -15.26 -7.25 -34.13
N PRO A 191 -14.70 -6.06 -34.38
CA PRO A 191 -15.51 -4.87 -34.61
C PRO A 191 -16.36 -5.03 -35.87
N PRO A 192 -17.59 -4.49 -35.92
CA PRO A 192 -18.45 -4.57 -37.08
C PRO A 192 -17.77 -3.92 -38.29
N GLN A 193 -17.52 -4.72 -39.33
CA GLN A 193 -16.99 -4.24 -40.59
C GLN A 193 -18.05 -3.39 -41.30
N HIS A 194 -17.78 -2.10 -41.48
CA HIS A 194 -18.54 -1.26 -42.40
C HIS A 194 -18.31 -1.76 -43.84
N PRO A 195 -19.38 -1.96 -44.65
CA PRO A 195 -19.23 -2.34 -46.04
C PRO A 195 -18.64 -1.16 -46.85
N LYS A 196 -17.52 -1.40 -47.52
CA LYS A 196 -16.94 -0.47 -48.50
C LYS A 196 -17.77 -0.56 -49.78
N GLU A 197 -18.45 0.52 -50.13
CA GLU A 197 -19.04 0.72 -51.46
C GLU A 197 -17.94 0.68 -52.52
N SER A 198 -18.02 -0.32 -53.39
CA SER A 198 -17.27 -0.38 -54.63
C SER A 198 -17.89 0.58 -55.63
N ASN A 199 -17.26 1.73 -55.87
CA ASN A 199 -17.59 2.55 -57.02
C ASN A 199 -16.52 2.37 -58.10
N ARG A 200 -16.89 1.66 -59.17
CA ARG A 200 -16.10 1.54 -60.40
C ARG A 200 -17.04 1.77 -61.59
N ALA A 201 -16.57 2.61 -62.51
CA ALA A 201 -17.12 2.96 -63.83
C ALA A 201 -18.23 4.03 -63.81
N ARG A 202 -18.20 5.09 -64.61
CA ARG A 202 -17.55 5.37 -65.91
C ARG A 202 -17.03 6.80 -65.98
#